data_AF-A0A6C0F311-F1
#
_entry.id   AF-A0A6C0F311-F1
#
_cell.length_a   1.000
_cell.length_b   1.000
_cell.length_c   1.000
_cell.angle_alpha   90.00
_cell.angle_beta   90.00
_cell.angle_gamma   90.00
#
_symmetry.space_group_name_H-M   'P 1'
#
loop_
_entity.id
_entity.type
_entity.pdbx_description
1 polymer ?
#
loop_
_entity_poly.entity_id
_entity_poly.type
_entity_poly.pdbx_seq_one_letter_code
_entity_poly.pdbx_strand_id
1 'polypeptide(L)'
;MNNINQKQSLKNVGFIDWITQYESFVIFGGFGLAIMCAIILTGIFQAGDSLRPNILYNALGALLMAALFIYLIFKFMGEQINIMGKTLDLGMVVYIAIVLFVIFVFGN
;
A
#
# COMPACT_ATOMS: atom_id res chain seq x y z
N MET A 1 5.62 -0.64 -46.67
CA MET A 1 6.68 -0.67 -45.64
C MET A 1 7.09 0.76 -45.34
N ASN A 2 6.73 1.30 -44.17
CA ASN A 2 7.40 2.49 -43.66
C ASN A 2 7.55 2.35 -42.15
N ASN A 3 8.74 1.91 -41.75
CA ASN A 3 9.21 1.83 -40.38
C ASN A 3 9.40 3.25 -39.84
N ILE A 4 8.33 3.86 -39.35
CA ILE A 4 8.45 5.00 -38.45
C ILE A 4 8.76 4.38 -37.08
N ASN A 5 10.05 4.08 -36.90
CA ASN A 5 10.64 3.83 -35.60
C ASN A 5 10.36 5.04 -34.72
N GLN A 6 9.22 5.03 -34.03
CA GLN A 6 9.01 5.82 -32.83
C GLN A 6 9.97 5.27 -31.77
N LYS A 7 11.25 5.64 -31.88
CA LYS A 7 12.12 5.72 -30.72
C LYS A 7 11.51 6.81 -29.85
N GLN A 8 10.56 6.42 -29.00
CA GLN A 8 10.14 7.21 -27.86
C GLN A 8 11.43 7.56 -27.11
N SER A 9 11.85 8.81 -27.30
CA SER A 9 12.88 9.42 -26.49
C SER A 9 12.49 9.17 -25.04
N LEU A 10 13.31 8.38 -24.34
CA LEU A 10 13.35 8.28 -22.89
C LEU A 10 13.66 9.68 -22.37
N LYS A 11 12.64 10.54 -22.39
CA LYS A 11 12.67 11.86 -21.80
C LYS A 11 12.84 11.58 -20.32
N ASN A 12 14.02 11.95 -19.83
CA ASN A 12 14.38 11.92 -18.42
C ASN A 12 13.33 12.77 -17.69
N VAL A 13 12.28 12.12 -17.18
CA VAL A 13 11.20 12.80 -16.46
C VAL A 13 11.84 13.26 -15.17
N GLY A 14 12.02 14.57 -15.00
CA GLY A 14 12.65 15.11 -13.80
C GLY A 14 11.89 14.66 -12.56
N PHE A 15 12.58 14.48 -11.44
CA PHE A 15 11.97 14.05 -10.17
C PHE A 15 10.76 14.92 -9.78
N ILE A 16 10.81 16.21 -10.14
CA ILE A 16 9.74 17.18 -9.94
C ILE A 16 8.55 16.92 -10.88
N ASP A 17 8.79 16.59 -12.15
CA ASP A 17 7.73 16.23 -13.12
C ASP A 17 7.03 14.91 -12.72
N TRP A 18 7.78 13.98 -12.12
CA TRP A 18 7.20 12.76 -11.55
C TRP A 18 6.30 13.08 -10.34
N ILE A 19 6.75 13.97 -9.44
CA ILE A 19 5.96 14.39 -8.28
C ILE A 19 4.66 15.08 -8.71
N THR A 20 4.72 15.99 -9.69
CA THR A 20 3.54 16.74 -10.14
C THR A 20 2.55 15.87 -10.90
N GLN A 21 3.01 14.86 -11.65
CA GLN A 21 2.14 13.91 -12.34
C GLN A 21 1.35 13.00 -11.39
N TYR A 22 1.88 12.77 -10.18
CA TYR A 22 1.29 11.93 -9.15
C TYR A 22 0.93 12.73 -7.89
N GLU A 23 0.56 14.01 -8.03
CA GLU A 23 0.25 14.91 -6.91
C GLU A 23 -0.63 14.27 -5.84
N SER A 24 -1.72 13.58 -6.24
CA SER A 24 -2.59 12.91 -5.28
C SER A 24 -1.89 11.77 -4.53
N PHE A 25 -1.05 10.98 -5.20
CA PHE A 25 -0.29 9.90 -4.55
C PHE A 25 0.79 10.44 -3.62
N VAL A 26 1.48 11.52 -4.00
CA VAL A 26 2.51 12.16 -3.17
C VAL A 26 1.88 12.85 -1.96
N ILE A 27 0.75 13.54 -2.15
CA ILE A 27 0.05 14.22 -1.06
C ILE A 27 -0.57 13.19 -0.11
N PHE A 28 -1.37 12.23 -0.58
CA PHE A 28 -2.00 11.25 0.31
C PHE A 28 -0.99 10.25 0.88
N GLY A 29 -0.07 9.74 0.06
CA GLY A 29 0.97 8.82 0.50
C GLY A 29 1.98 9.48 1.42
N GLY A 30 2.50 10.66 1.05
CA GLY A 30 3.49 11.39 1.84
C GLY A 30 2.91 11.94 3.14
N PHE A 31 1.72 12.56 3.10
CA PHE A 31 1.08 13.09 4.30
C PHE A 31 0.61 11.96 5.24
N GLY A 32 0.05 10.88 4.70
CA GLY A 32 -0.32 9.70 5.47
C GLY A 32 0.89 9.04 6.15
N LEU A 33 2.01 8.92 5.44
CA LEU A 33 3.24 8.37 5.99
C LEU A 33 3.84 9.30 7.06
N ALA A 34 3.80 10.61 6.86
CA ALA A 34 4.23 11.58 7.86
C ALA A 34 3.41 11.49 9.16
N ILE A 35 2.07 11.36 9.06
CA ILE A 35 1.20 11.15 10.22
C ILE A 35 1.54 9.84 10.92
N MET A 36 1.68 8.74 10.18
CA MET A 36 2.04 7.44 10.74
C MET A 36 3.38 7.49 11.48
N CYS A 37 4.40 8.11 10.89
CA CYS A 37 5.70 8.32 11.53
C CYS A 37 5.57 9.16 12.81
N ALA A 38 4.77 10.23 12.78
CA ALA A 38 4.54 11.07 13.96
C ALA A 38 3.88 10.28 15.11
N ILE A 39 2.91 9.42 14.81
CA ILE A 39 2.27 8.55 15.81
C ILE A 39 3.28 7.58 16.42
N ILE A 40 4.07 6.90 15.58
CA ILE A 40 5.07 5.92 16.04
C ILE A 40 6.13 6.61 16.90
N LEU A 41 6.68 7.74 16.44
CA LEU A 41 7.67 8.53 17.19
C LEU A 41 7.09 9.00 18.53
N THR A 42 5.86 9.53 18.53
CA THR A 42 5.21 9.97 19.77
C THR A 42 5.05 8.80 20.74
N GLY A 43 4.63 7.62 20.27
CA GLY A 43 4.54 6.41 21.07
C GLY A 43 5.89 5.97 21.65
N ILE A 44 6.97 6.05 20.88
CA ILE A 44 8.33 5.73 21.34
C ILE A 44 8.82 6.73 22.39
N PHE A 45 8.60 8.03 22.19
CA PHE A 45 9.04 9.06 23.13
C PHE A 45 8.23 9.06 24.44
N GLN A 46 6.94 8.73 24.38
CA GLN A 46 6.10 8.59 25.57
C GLN A 46 6.36 7.28 26.34
N ALA A 47 6.89 6.26 25.68
CA ALA A 47 7.19 4.99 26.30
C ALA A 47 8.54 4.98 27.03
N GLY A 48 8.57 4.30 28.18
CA GLY A 48 9.81 4.02 28.91
C GLY A 48 10.76 3.11 28.13
N ASP A 49 12.04 3.13 28.46
CA ASP A 49 13.12 2.43 27.72
C ASP A 49 12.85 0.93 27.50
N SER A 50 12.12 0.29 28.41
CA SER A 50 11.75 -1.12 28.31
C SER A 50 10.68 -1.43 27.23
N LEU A 51 9.87 -0.45 26.83
CA LEU A 51 8.74 -0.64 25.89
C LEU A 51 9.03 -0.12 24.48
N ARG A 52 9.98 0.80 24.33
CA ARG A 52 10.40 1.38 23.02
C ARG A 52 10.71 0.34 21.94
N PRO A 53 11.55 -0.70 22.19
CA PRO A 53 11.85 -1.68 21.15
C PRO A 53 10.61 -2.47 20.73
N ASN A 54 9.70 -2.78 21.67
CA ASN A 54 8.46 -3.49 21.37
C ASN A 54 7.51 -2.66 20.51
N ILE A 55 7.38 -1.36 20.81
CA ILE A 55 6.57 -0.43 20.02
C ILE A 55 7.11 -0.32 18.60
N LEU A 56 8.43 -0.16 18.45
CA LEU A 56 9.06 -0.08 17.14
C LEU A 56 8.90 -1.39 16.35
N TYR A 57 9.11 -2.54 17.00
CA TYR A 57 8.96 -3.85 16.38
C TYR A 57 7.51 -4.08 15.91
N ASN A 58 6.53 -3.76 16.75
CA ASN A 58 5.11 -3.88 16.41
C ASN A 58 4.72 -2.94 15.26
N ALA A 59 5.21 -1.70 15.28
CA ALA A 59 4.95 -0.73 14.22
C ALA A 59 5.55 -1.17 12.87
N LEU A 60 6.78 -1.67 12.88
CA LEU A 60 7.41 -2.23 11.67
C LEU A 60 6.68 -3.46 11.17
N GLY A 61 6.27 -4.37 12.07
CA GLY A 61 5.46 -5.53 11.73
C GLY A 61 4.12 -5.14 11.08
N ALA A 62 3.44 -4.15 11.64
CA ALA A 62 2.19 -3.62 11.08
C ALA A 62 2.38 -3.01 9.69
N LEU A 63 3.45 -2.23 9.47
CA LEU A 63 3.77 -1.67 8.16
C LEU A 63 4.07 -2.76 7.11
N LEU A 64 4.82 -3.78 7.50
CA LEU A 64 5.15 -4.89 6.61
C LEU A 64 3.91 -5.72 6.25
N MET A 65 3.04 -5.99 7.23
CA MET A 65 1.76 -6.66 6.99
C MET A 65 0.85 -5.85 6.08
N ALA A 66 0.76 -4.53 6.27
CA ALA A 66 -0.01 -3.65 5.41
C ALA A 66 0.51 -3.67 3.96
N ALA A 67 1.83 -3.61 3.77
CA ALA A 67 2.44 -3.71 2.44
C ALA A 67 2.16 -5.08 1.78
N LEU A 68 2.21 -6.16 2.55
CA LEU A 68 1.93 -7.51 2.06
C LEU A 68 0.46 -7.68 1.66
N PHE A 69 -0.47 -7.14 2.43
CA PHE A 69 -1.90 -7.14 2.09
C PHE A 69 -2.19 -6.34 0.82
N ILE A 70 -1.62 -5.14 0.71
CA ILE A 70 -1.76 -4.31 -0.49
C ILE A 70 -1.20 -5.05 -1.71
N TYR A 71 -0.03 -5.68 -1.57
CA TYR A 71 0.57 -6.49 -2.63
C TYR A 71 -0.34 -7.64 -3.07
N LEU A 72 -0.91 -8.40 -2.12
CA LEU A 72 -1.83 -9.49 -2.43
C LEU A 72 -3.07 -9.01 -3.18
N ILE A 73 -3.66 -7.90 -2.74
CA ILE A 73 -4.84 -7.32 -3.41
C ILE A 73 -4.49 -6.95 -4.85
N PHE A 74 -3.38 -6.23 -5.07
CA PHE A 74 -2.95 -5.86 -6.43
C PHE A 74 -2.59 -7.06 -7.29
N LYS A 75 -2.01 -8.11 -6.70
CA LYS A 75 -1.62 -9.32 -7.43
C LYS A 75 -2.81 -10.03 -8.06
N PHE A 76 -3.98 -9.99 -7.42
CA PHE A 76 -5.21 -10.64 -7.88
C PHE A 76 -6.23 -9.67 -8.48
N MET A 77 -5.92 -8.37 -8.53
CA MET A 77 -6.79 -7.36 -9.10
C MET A 77 -6.95 -7.57 -10.61
N GLY A 78 -8.19 -7.65 -11.09
CA GLY A 78 -8.50 -7.88 -12.49
C GLY A 78 -8.55 -9.35 -12.90
N GLU A 79 -8.24 -10.28 -12.00
CA GLU A 79 -8.50 -11.70 -12.22
C GLU A 79 -9.97 -11.99 -11.90
N GLN A 80 -10.73 -12.39 -12.92
CA GLN A 80 -12.17 -12.61 -12.78
C GLN A 80 -12.48 -14.10 -12.73
N ILE A 81 -13.19 -14.52 -11.69
CA ILE A 81 -13.72 -15.88 -11.59
C ILE A 81 -15.16 -15.86 -12.05
N ASN A 82 -15.53 -16.76 -12.96
CA ASN A 82 -16.91 -16.89 -13.40
C ASN A 82 -17.62 -17.90 -12.50
N ILE A 83 -18.45 -17.41 -11.58
CA ILE A 83 -19.25 -18.25 -10.69
C ILE A 83 -20.71 -18.06 -11.10
N MET A 84 -21.33 -19.13 -11.60
CA MET A 84 -22.75 -19.16 -12.00
C MET A 84 -23.15 -18.03 -12.97
N GLY A 85 -22.29 -17.70 -13.94
CA GLY A 85 -22.57 -16.70 -14.97
C GLY A 85 -22.41 -15.25 -14.51
N LYS A 86 -21.98 -15.02 -13.27
CA LYS A 86 -21.54 -13.71 -12.78
C LYS A 86 -20.03 -13.68 -12.67
N THR A 87 -19.42 -12.63 -13.22
CA THR A 87 -18.00 -12.36 -13.07
C THR A 87 -17.76 -11.72 -11.70
N LEU A 88 -16.94 -12.37 -10.89
CA LEU A 88 -16.52 -11.89 -9.58
C LEU A 88 -15.03 -11.53 -9.66
N ASP A 89 -14.66 -10.34 -9.20
CA ASP A 89 -13.27 -9.90 -9.11
C ASP A 89 -12.59 -10.59 -7.92
N LEU A 90 -11.57 -11.39 -8.18
CA LEU A 90 -10.81 -12.10 -7.17
C LEU A 90 -10.10 -11.13 -6.20
N GLY A 91 -9.64 -9.98 -6.69
CA GLY A 91 -9.04 -8.93 -5.86
C GLY A 91 -10.03 -8.40 -4.82
N MET A 92 -11.31 -8.27 -5.18
CA MET A 92 -12.35 -7.88 -4.22
C MET A 92 -12.61 -8.97 -3.17
N VAL A 93 -12.58 -10.24 -3.55
CA VAL A 93 -12.70 -11.36 -2.60
C VAL A 93 -11.54 -11.38 -1.62
N VAL A 94 -10.31 -11.23 -2.12
CA VAL A 94 -9.10 -11.17 -1.30
C VAL A 94 -9.16 -9.97 -0.34
N TYR A 95 -9.59 -8.80 -0.81
CA TYR A 95 -9.81 -7.63 0.04
C TYR A 95 -10.78 -7.92 1.19
N ILE A 96 -11.96 -8.48 0.89
CA ILE A 96 -12.97 -8.81 1.91
C ILE A 96 -12.40 -9.82 2.92
N ALA A 97 -11.70 -10.85 2.46
CA ALA A 97 -11.07 -11.84 3.32
C ALA A 97 -10.04 -11.21 4.28
N ILE A 98 -9.21 -10.29 3.77
CA ILE A 98 -8.24 -9.55 4.60
C ILE A 98 -8.95 -8.67 5.62
N VAL A 99 -9.98 -7.94 5.23
CA VAL A 99 -10.76 -7.09 6.16
C VAL A 99 -11.39 -7.92 7.26
N LEU A 100 -12.02 -9.06 6.92
CA LEU A 100 -12.59 -9.97 7.91
C LEU A 100 -11.53 -10.55 8.84
N PHE A 101 -10.36 -10.92 8.31
CA PHE A 101 -9.24 -11.40 9.12
C PHE A 101 -8.76 -10.32 10.10
N VAL A 102 -8.58 -9.09 9.64
CA VAL A 102 -8.16 -7.95 10.48
C VAL A 102 -9.19 -7.68 11.58
N ILE A 103 -10.48 -7.62 11.24
CA ILE A 103 -11.55 -7.42 12.23
C ILE A 103 -11.58 -8.57 13.25
N PHE A 104 -11.39 -9.82 12.81
CA PHE A 104 -11.33 -10.97 13.69
C PHE A 104 -10.13 -10.93 14.64
N VAL A 105 -8.95 -10.54 14.15
CA VAL A 105 -7.72 -10.46 14.95
C VAL A 105 -7.77 -9.30 15.95
N PHE A 106 -8.32 -8.14 15.57
CA PHE A 106 -8.38 -6.95 16.44
C PHE A 106 -9.68 -6.84 17.27
N GLY A 107 -10.72 -7.58 16.92
CA GLY A 107 -12.00 -7.60 17.62
C GLY A 107 -12.09 -8.62 18.77
N ASN A 108 -11.01 -9.37 19.01
CA ASN A 108 -10.87 -10.35 20.07
C ASN A 108 -9.92 -9.83 21.15
#